data_AF-A0AAW1HV48-F1
#
_entry.id   AF-A0AAW1HV48-F1
#
_cell.length_a   1.000
_cell.length_b   1.000
_cell.length_c   1.000
_cell.angle_alpha   90.00
_cell.angle_beta   90.00
_cell.angle_gamma   90.00
#
_symmetry.space_group_name_H-M   'P 1'
#
loop_
_entity.id
_entity.type
_entity.pdbx_description
1 polymer ?
#
loop_
_entity_poly.entity_id
_entity_poly.type
_entity_poly.pdbx_seq_one_letter_code
_entity_poly.pdbx_strand_id
1 'polypeptide(L)'
;MKAMLSQPMNGKTDKEIVTTREKAIKVLEEKGYEVVNTLFTDEWYSDKSMSERGVVNIPLCFLTKSLESMSLCNVAYFCKGGGKDERLNTFLYSYMHGAFGITRVPFANKLGGNMEDYLLNLYREMDKKAEEASQAFEEDKQNRVKREQLTRAAAQSDLMDMILGDLNIEVE
;
A
#
# COMPACT_ATOMS: atom_id res chain seq x y z
N MET A 1 6.91 4.63 -25.23
CA MET A 1 6.45 4.89 -23.84
C MET A 1 6.88 3.73 -22.97
N LYS A 2 7.14 3.96 -21.69
CA LYS A 2 7.59 2.92 -20.75
C LYS A 2 6.45 2.40 -19.89
N ALA A 3 6.39 1.08 -19.71
CA ALA A 3 5.40 0.41 -18.90
C ALA A 3 6.06 -0.38 -17.77
N MET A 4 5.63 -0.12 -16.54
CA MET A 4 5.90 -1.02 -15.42
C MET A 4 4.99 -2.24 -15.54
N LEU A 5 5.52 -3.42 -15.23
CA LEU A 5 4.74 -4.65 -15.07
C LEU A 5 4.71 -5.07 -13.58
N SER A 6 3.58 -4.92 -12.92
CA SER A 6 3.38 -5.47 -11.56
C SER A 6 2.67 -6.81 -11.64
N GLN A 7 3.24 -7.83 -11.02
CA GLN A 7 2.66 -9.17 -10.97
C GLN A 7 2.69 -9.73 -9.55
N PRO A 8 1.57 -10.27 -9.04
CA PRO A 8 1.57 -10.97 -7.76
C PRO A 8 2.33 -12.28 -7.89
N MET A 9 3.25 -12.53 -6.94
CA MET A 9 4.12 -13.72 -6.89
C MET A 9 3.75 -14.68 -5.76
N ASN A 10 3.01 -14.22 -4.75
CA ASN A 10 2.70 -15.03 -3.58
C ASN A 10 1.88 -16.27 -3.96
N GLY A 11 2.33 -17.44 -3.48
CA GLY A 11 1.67 -18.73 -3.74
C GLY A 11 1.79 -19.24 -5.18
N LYS A 12 2.68 -18.68 -6.01
CA LYS A 12 2.94 -19.15 -7.38
C LYS A 12 4.32 -19.80 -7.49
N THR A 13 4.43 -20.78 -8.37
CA THR A 13 5.71 -21.37 -8.77
C THR A 13 6.49 -20.44 -9.69
N ASP A 14 7.81 -20.58 -9.75
CA ASP A 14 8.67 -19.82 -10.67
C ASP A 14 8.20 -19.93 -12.12
N LYS A 15 7.76 -21.13 -12.53
CA LYS A 15 7.25 -21.38 -13.88
C LYS A 15 5.97 -20.59 -14.16
N GLU A 16 5.03 -20.54 -13.21
CA GLU A 16 3.81 -19.72 -13.34
C GLU A 16 4.13 -18.24 -13.37
N ILE A 17 5.14 -17.81 -12.60
CA ILE A 17 5.59 -16.44 -12.55
C ILE A 17 6.15 -16.02 -13.91
N VAL A 18 7.10 -16.78 -14.46
CA VAL A 18 7.71 -16.53 -15.77
C VAL A 18 6.67 -16.56 -16.89
N THR A 19 5.82 -17.59 -16.93
CA THR A 19 4.80 -17.74 -17.98
C THR A 19 3.81 -16.56 -18.00
N THR A 20 3.37 -16.11 -16.82
CA THR A 20 2.46 -14.96 -16.72
C THR A 20 3.16 -13.66 -17.14
N ARG A 21 4.43 -13.50 -16.74
CA ARG A 21 5.25 -12.34 -17.05
C ARG A 21 5.49 -12.21 -18.55
N GLU A 22 5.90 -13.28 -19.22
CA GLU A 22 6.13 -13.31 -20.67
C GLU A 22 4.87 -12.94 -21.46
N LYS A 23 3.70 -13.46 -21.05
CA LYS A 23 2.42 -13.09 -21.67
C LYS A 23 2.12 -11.60 -21.53
N ALA A 24 2.37 -11.03 -20.35
CA ALA A 24 2.13 -9.61 -20.11
C ALA A 24 3.11 -8.72 -20.87
N ILE A 25 4.39 -9.10 -20.95
CA ILE A 25 5.41 -8.42 -21.75
C ILE A 25 4.98 -8.37 -23.21
N LYS A 26 4.60 -9.51 -23.79
CA LYS A 26 4.16 -9.58 -25.18
C LYS A 26 2.99 -8.64 -25.47
N VAL A 27 1.98 -8.61 -24.61
CA VAL A 27 0.82 -7.69 -24.75
C VAL A 27 1.24 -6.22 -24.69
N LEU A 28 2.20 -5.88 -23.84
CA LEU A 28 2.71 -4.50 -23.72
C LEU A 28 3.54 -4.10 -24.94
N GLU A 29 4.40 -4.99 -25.44
CA GLU A 29 5.20 -4.78 -26.64
C GLU A 29 4.32 -4.64 -27.89
N GLU A 30 3.30 -5.48 -28.05
CA GLU A 30 2.29 -5.37 -29.13
C GLU A 30 1.53 -4.03 -29.10
N LYS A 31 1.42 -3.41 -27.92
CA LYS A 31 0.84 -2.07 -27.72
C LYS A 31 1.85 -0.92 -27.86
N GLY A 32 3.11 -1.21 -28.18
CA GLY A 32 4.17 -0.21 -28.37
C GLY A 32 4.82 0.29 -27.09
N TYR A 33 4.71 -0.46 -25.98
CA TYR A 33 5.38 -0.13 -24.73
C TYR A 33 6.72 -0.85 -24.59
N GLU A 34 7.70 -0.14 -24.05
CA GLU A 34 8.94 -0.71 -23.54
C GLU A 34 8.71 -1.13 -22.08
N VAL A 35 8.92 -2.42 -21.75
CA VAL A 35 8.68 -2.92 -20.39
C VAL A 35 9.88 -2.64 -19.50
N VAL A 36 9.67 -1.92 -18.40
CA VAL A 36 10.68 -1.70 -17.36
C VAL A 36 10.77 -2.92 -16.47
N ASN A 37 11.99 -3.39 -16.20
CA ASN A 37 12.19 -4.55 -15.34
C ASN A 37 11.76 -4.24 -13.89
N THR A 38 10.96 -5.15 -13.36
CA THR A 38 10.26 -5.04 -12.07
C THR A 38 10.36 -6.33 -11.28
N LEU A 39 11.09 -7.32 -11.81
CA LEU A 39 11.42 -8.52 -11.08
C LEU A 39 12.67 -8.20 -10.24
N PHE A 40 12.45 -7.91 -8.97
CA PHE A 40 13.50 -7.53 -8.01
C PHE A 40 14.18 -8.79 -7.46
N THR A 41 15.02 -9.42 -8.29
CA THR A 41 15.78 -10.64 -7.92
C THR A 41 17.27 -10.36 -7.71
N ASP A 42 17.67 -9.09 -7.69
CA ASP A 42 19.05 -8.72 -7.45
C ASP A 42 19.46 -8.92 -5.98
N GLU A 43 20.76 -9.12 -5.76
CA GLU A 43 21.34 -9.45 -4.45
C GLU A 43 21.08 -8.36 -3.40
N TRP A 44 20.85 -7.11 -3.83
CA TRP A 44 20.58 -5.98 -2.96
C TRP A 44 19.25 -6.12 -2.20
N TYR A 45 18.27 -6.85 -2.74
CA TYR A 45 17.01 -7.20 -2.08
C TYR A 45 16.98 -8.63 -1.53
N SER A 46 18.14 -9.29 -1.40
CA SER A 46 18.22 -10.57 -0.68
C SER A 46 17.95 -10.39 0.81
N ASP A 47 17.44 -11.44 1.47
CA ASP A 47 17.19 -11.42 2.92
C ASP A 47 18.44 -11.04 3.72
N LYS A 48 19.61 -11.52 3.27
CA LYS A 48 20.91 -11.19 3.88
C LYS A 48 21.22 -9.70 3.76
N SER A 49 21.19 -9.14 2.55
CA SER A 49 21.46 -7.71 2.31
C SER A 49 20.47 -6.80 3.06
N MET A 50 19.18 -7.14 3.04
CA MET A 50 18.15 -6.39 3.76
C MET A 50 18.39 -6.43 5.28
N SER A 51 18.77 -7.59 5.83
CA SER A 51 19.12 -7.74 7.25
C SER A 51 20.35 -6.91 7.64
N GLU A 52 21.44 -6.98 6.85
CA GLU A 52 22.68 -6.22 7.09
C GLU A 52 22.46 -4.70 7.06
N ARG A 53 21.51 -4.24 6.23
CA ARG A 53 21.10 -2.82 6.15
C ARG A 53 20.14 -2.40 7.26
N GLY A 54 19.71 -3.31 8.12
CA GLY A 54 18.74 -3.02 9.18
C GLY A 54 17.32 -2.78 8.66
N VAL A 55 16.92 -3.39 7.53
CA VAL A 55 15.55 -3.29 7.02
C VAL A 55 14.61 -4.06 7.94
N VAL A 56 13.81 -3.33 8.73
CA VAL A 56 12.80 -3.92 9.63
C VAL A 56 11.49 -4.22 8.90
N ASN A 57 11.09 -3.36 7.96
CA ASN A 57 9.82 -3.48 7.23
C ASN A 57 10.06 -3.86 5.77
N ILE A 58 10.14 -5.17 5.51
CA ILE A 58 10.38 -5.74 4.18
C ILE A 58 9.31 -5.29 3.15
N PRO A 59 7.99 -5.34 3.45
CA PRO A 59 6.98 -4.83 2.54
C PRO A 59 7.19 -3.37 2.12
N LEU A 60 7.57 -2.49 3.05
CA LEU A 60 7.83 -1.08 2.75
C LEU A 60 9.10 -0.88 1.90
N CYS A 61 10.11 -1.73 2.07
CA CYS A 61 11.32 -1.72 1.24
C CYS A 61 10.97 -2.03 -0.23
N PHE A 62 10.21 -3.10 -0.48
CA PHE A 62 9.75 -3.46 -1.82
C PHE A 62 8.75 -2.45 -2.42
N LEU A 63 7.94 -1.80 -1.57
CA LEU A 63 7.08 -0.71 -2.00
C LEU A 63 7.91 0.47 -2.53
N THR A 64 8.95 0.87 -1.81
CA THR A 64 9.86 1.96 -2.22
C THR A 64 10.53 1.64 -3.54
N LYS A 65 10.99 0.39 -3.71
CA LYS A 65 11.57 -0.05 -4.99
C LYS A 65 10.55 -0.05 -6.13
N SER A 66 9.31 -0.44 -5.85
CA SER A 66 8.23 -0.37 -6.83
C SER A 66 7.98 1.08 -7.26
N LEU A 67 7.97 2.04 -6.32
CA LEU A 67 7.83 3.47 -6.61
C LEU A 67 9.01 4.01 -7.45
N GLU A 68 10.23 3.61 -7.14
CA GLU A 68 11.42 3.94 -7.95
C GLU A 68 11.23 3.46 -9.40
N SER A 69 10.82 2.20 -9.61
CA SER A 69 10.52 1.68 -10.95
C SER A 69 9.36 2.42 -11.63
N MET A 70 8.31 2.79 -10.89
CA MET A 70 7.19 3.56 -11.43
C MET A 70 7.62 4.94 -11.92
N SER A 71 8.58 5.59 -11.25
CA SER A 71 9.11 6.90 -11.66
C SER A 71 9.76 6.90 -13.05
N LEU A 72 10.14 5.73 -13.56
CA LEU A 72 10.73 5.53 -14.88
C LEU A 72 9.70 5.19 -15.96
N CYS A 73 8.41 5.14 -15.62
CA CYS A 73 7.34 4.65 -16.48
C CYS A 73 6.26 5.71 -16.75
N ASN A 74 5.58 5.58 -17.89
CA ASN A 74 4.38 6.35 -18.21
C ASN A 74 3.11 5.63 -17.74
N VAL A 75 3.14 4.29 -17.76
CA VAL A 75 1.99 3.45 -17.42
C VAL A 75 2.42 2.30 -16.50
N ALA A 76 1.48 1.80 -15.71
CA ALA A 76 1.66 0.61 -14.90
C ALA A 76 0.61 -0.45 -15.29
N TYR A 77 1.09 -1.60 -15.75
CA TYR A 77 0.30 -2.78 -16.07
C TYR A 77 0.29 -3.73 -14.89
N PHE A 78 -0.89 -4.18 -14.48
CA PHE A 78 -1.04 -5.09 -13.34
C PHE A 78 -1.59 -6.42 -13.83
N CYS A 79 -0.80 -7.49 -13.68
CA CYS A 79 -1.28 -8.85 -13.88
C CYS A 79 -2.38 -9.16 -12.87
N LYS A 80 -3.40 -9.89 -13.32
CA LYS A 80 -4.49 -10.33 -12.43
C LYS A 80 -3.91 -11.15 -11.27
N GLY A 81 -4.23 -10.72 -10.05
CA GLY A 81 -4.00 -11.45 -8.81
C GLY A 81 -5.31 -11.93 -8.19
N GLY A 82 -5.20 -12.75 -7.14
CA GLY A 82 -6.31 -13.03 -6.24
C GLY A 82 -5.94 -12.62 -4.82
N GLY A 83 -6.94 -12.33 -3.98
CA GLY A 83 -6.73 -12.13 -2.53
C GLY A 83 -6.13 -10.77 -2.15
N LYS A 84 -5.25 -10.75 -1.14
CA LYS A 84 -4.72 -9.52 -0.51
C LYS A 84 -3.81 -8.71 -1.44
N ASP A 85 -3.14 -9.35 -2.40
CA ASP A 85 -2.23 -8.70 -3.36
C ASP A 85 -2.95 -7.76 -4.35
N GLU A 86 -4.25 -7.97 -4.58
CA GLU A 86 -5.06 -7.08 -5.42
C GLU A 86 -5.30 -5.72 -4.73
N ARG A 87 -5.36 -5.71 -3.39
CA ARG A 87 -5.63 -4.50 -2.59
C ARG A 87 -4.44 -3.55 -2.52
N LEU A 88 -3.22 -4.09 -2.38
CA LEU A 88 -1.99 -3.29 -2.36
C LEU A 88 -1.75 -2.59 -3.70
N ASN A 89 -1.97 -3.33 -4.80
CA ASN A 89 -1.89 -2.82 -6.17
C ASN A 89 -2.95 -1.73 -6.44
N THR A 90 -4.14 -1.87 -5.84
CA THR A 90 -5.22 -0.88 -5.94
C THR A 90 -4.88 0.40 -5.17
N PHE A 91 -4.43 0.32 -3.91
CA PHE A 91 -4.11 1.51 -3.11
C PHE A 91 -2.99 2.36 -3.74
N LEU A 92 -1.90 1.72 -4.18
CA LEU A 92 -0.79 2.40 -4.84
C LEU A 92 -1.25 3.09 -6.14
N TYR A 93 -2.22 2.52 -6.83
CA TYR A 93 -2.75 3.04 -8.09
C TYR A 93 -3.56 4.34 -7.96
N SER A 94 -4.47 4.47 -6.98
CA SER A 94 -5.28 5.70 -6.85
C SER A 94 -4.37 6.90 -6.59
N TYR A 95 -3.42 6.73 -5.68
CA TYR A 95 -2.46 7.77 -5.37
C TYR A 95 -1.58 8.12 -6.58
N MET A 96 -1.05 7.10 -7.28
CA MET A 96 -0.13 7.34 -8.40
C MET A 96 -0.81 7.96 -9.63
N HIS A 97 -2.05 7.58 -9.93
CA HIS A 97 -2.79 8.15 -11.04
C HIS A 97 -3.14 9.63 -10.78
N GLY A 98 -3.72 9.92 -9.61
CA GLY A 98 -4.14 11.27 -9.25
C GLY A 98 -2.98 12.24 -9.04
N ALA A 99 -1.87 11.78 -8.45
CA ALA A 99 -0.74 12.65 -8.13
C ALA A 99 0.33 12.73 -9.23
N PHE A 100 0.51 11.67 -10.04
CA PHE A 100 1.66 11.57 -10.96
C PHE A 100 1.28 11.21 -12.40
N GLY A 101 -0.02 11.08 -12.73
CA GLY A 101 -0.49 10.84 -14.10
C GLY A 101 -0.15 9.45 -14.66
N ILE A 102 0.25 8.49 -13.81
CA ILE A 102 0.54 7.12 -14.24
C ILE A 102 -0.78 6.41 -14.57
N THR A 103 -0.93 5.96 -15.80
CA THR A 103 -2.17 5.32 -16.28
C THR A 103 -2.13 3.80 -16.09
N ARG A 104 -3.23 3.20 -15.62
CA ARG A 104 -3.39 1.74 -15.53
C ARG A 104 -3.87 1.17 -16.85
N VAL A 105 -3.25 0.08 -17.27
CA VAL A 105 -3.74 -0.75 -18.37
C VAL A 105 -4.33 -2.04 -17.79
N PRO A 106 -5.66 -2.25 -17.83
CA PRO A 106 -6.29 -3.48 -17.33
C PRO A 106 -6.05 -4.66 -18.28
N PHE A 107 -6.05 -5.88 -17.71
CA PHE A 107 -5.94 -7.14 -18.47
C PHE A 107 -7.21 -7.39 -19.32
N ALA A 108 -7.03 -7.75 -20.60
CA ALA A 108 -8.07 -7.77 -21.63
C ALA A 108 -9.25 -8.78 -21.43
N ASN A 109 -9.14 -9.78 -20.56
CA ASN A 109 -10.17 -10.83 -20.43
C ASN A 109 -11.46 -10.43 -19.70
N LYS A 110 -11.67 -9.14 -19.41
CA LYS A 110 -12.92 -8.63 -18.83
C LYS A 110 -13.56 -7.52 -19.68
N LEU A 111 -13.24 -7.44 -20.97
CA LEU A 111 -13.84 -6.47 -21.87
C LEU A 111 -15.21 -6.98 -22.37
N GLY A 112 -16.17 -6.98 -21.45
CA GLY A 112 -17.60 -6.95 -21.76
C GLY A 112 -18.18 -5.71 -21.09
N GLY A 113 -18.02 -4.54 -21.71
CA GLY A 113 -18.48 -3.25 -21.18
C GLY A 113 -17.59 -2.07 -21.59
N ASN A 114 -18.13 -0.84 -21.51
CA ASN A 114 -17.40 0.39 -21.79
C ASN A 114 -16.26 0.57 -20.76
N MET A 115 -15.04 0.74 -21.26
CA MET A 115 -13.82 0.89 -20.46
C MET A 115 -13.85 2.14 -19.57
N GLU A 116 -14.46 3.23 -20.03
CA GLU A 116 -14.56 4.49 -19.28
C GLU A 116 -15.46 4.33 -18.05
N ASP A 117 -16.60 3.66 -18.19
CA ASP A 117 -17.54 3.43 -17.09
C ASP A 117 -16.95 2.51 -16.02
N TYR A 118 -16.18 1.50 -16.43
CA TYR A 118 -15.47 0.62 -15.51
C TYR A 118 -14.40 1.39 -14.71
N LEU A 119 -13.60 2.21 -15.40
CA LEU A 119 -12.58 3.03 -14.75
C LEU A 119 -13.24 4.04 -13.80
N LEU A 120 -14.28 4.74 -14.23
CA LEU A 120 -14.99 5.73 -13.42
C LEU A 120 -15.60 5.11 -12.15
N ASN A 121 -16.21 3.94 -12.26
CA ASN A 121 -16.76 3.23 -11.09
C ASN A 121 -15.65 2.76 -10.15
N LEU A 122 -14.54 2.26 -10.70
CA LEU A 122 -13.39 1.88 -9.89
C LEU A 122 -12.80 3.08 -9.14
N TYR A 123 -12.62 4.23 -9.80
CA TYR A 123 -12.13 5.45 -9.14
C TYR A 123 -13.06 5.88 -7.99
N ARG A 124 -14.39 5.87 -8.22
CA ARG A 124 -15.37 6.20 -7.18
C ARG A 124 -15.30 5.28 -5.96
N GLU A 125 -15.14 3.97 -6.18
CA GLU A 125 -14.98 3.01 -5.07
C GLU A 125 -13.69 3.23 -4.29
N MET A 126 -12.63 3.66 -4.97
CA MET A 126 -11.32 3.92 -4.37
C MET A 126 -11.31 5.20 -3.56
N ASP A 127 -11.88 6.29 -4.11
CA ASP A 127 -12.01 7.57 -3.40
C ASP A 127 -12.81 7.39 -2.12
N LYS A 128 -13.93 6.64 -2.19
CA LYS A 128 -14.73 6.30 -1.01
C LYS A 128 -13.91 5.56 0.05
N LYS A 129 -13.12 4.55 -0.33
CA LYS A 129 -12.29 3.79 0.62
C LYS A 129 -11.14 4.62 1.20
N ALA A 130 -10.56 5.52 0.40
CA ALA A 130 -9.51 6.42 0.88
C ALA A 130 -10.07 7.41 1.92
N GLU A 131 -11.29 7.92 1.69
CA GLU A 131 -11.98 8.81 2.61
C GLU A 131 -12.37 8.10 3.91
N GLU A 132 -12.92 6.88 3.84
CA GLU A 132 -13.18 6.02 5.00
C GLU A 132 -11.91 5.74 5.81
N ALA A 133 -10.78 5.45 5.15
CA ALA A 133 -9.51 5.20 5.82
C ALA A 133 -8.94 6.46 6.49
N SER A 134 -9.08 7.63 5.86
CA SER A 134 -8.65 8.91 6.42
C SER A 134 -9.47 9.28 7.66
N GLN A 135 -10.79 9.05 7.63
CA GLN A 135 -11.68 9.28 8.77
C GLN A 135 -11.32 8.36 9.94
N ALA A 136 -11.14 7.06 9.68
CA ALA A 136 -10.73 6.09 10.70
C ALA A 136 -9.38 6.45 11.35
N PHE A 137 -8.43 6.97 10.56
CA PHE A 137 -7.14 7.41 11.07
C PHE A 137 -7.26 8.62 12.01
N GLU A 138 -8.04 9.63 11.64
CA GLU A 138 -8.25 10.80 12.51
C GLU A 138 -9.04 10.43 13.78
N GLU A 139 -10.01 9.52 13.69
CA GLU A 139 -10.69 8.99 14.88
C GLU A 139 -9.72 8.26 15.82
N ASP A 140 -8.83 7.40 15.30
CA ASP A 140 -7.82 6.72 16.13
C ASP A 140 -6.90 7.72 16.82
N LYS A 141 -6.46 8.76 16.10
CA LYS A 141 -5.63 9.82 16.64
C LYS A 141 -6.32 10.58 17.78
N GLN A 142 -7.59 10.97 17.60
CA GLN A 142 -8.37 11.62 18.67
C GLN A 142 -8.56 10.68 19.88
N ASN A 143 -8.82 9.40 19.63
CA ASN A 143 -8.97 8.41 20.69
C ASN A 143 -7.68 8.20 21.48
N ARG A 144 -6.50 8.25 20.84
CA ARG A 144 -5.20 8.19 21.53
C ARG A 144 -4.99 9.37 22.46
N VAL A 145 -5.24 10.59 21.97
CA VAL A 145 -5.14 11.80 22.79
C VAL A 145 -6.07 11.73 23.99
N LYS A 146 -7.31 11.28 23.79
CA LYS A 146 -8.29 11.13 24.87
C LYS A 146 -7.86 10.08 25.90
N ARG A 147 -7.30 8.95 25.46
CA ARG A 147 -6.75 7.92 26.36
C ARG A 147 -5.58 8.46 27.18
N GLU A 148 -4.65 9.18 26.56
CA GLU A 148 -3.53 9.81 27.27
C GLU A 148 -3.99 10.84 28.31
N GLN A 149 -5.00 11.65 28.00
CA GLN A 149 -5.60 12.58 28.95
C GLN A 149 -6.25 11.85 30.13
N LEU A 150 -7.00 10.78 29.87
CA LEU A 150 -7.60 9.95 30.92
C LEU A 150 -6.54 9.29 31.81
N THR A 151 -5.47 8.76 31.23
CA THR A 151 -4.35 8.16 31.98
C THR A 151 -3.66 9.20 32.85
N ARG A 152 -3.43 10.43 32.35
CA ARG A 152 -2.85 11.52 33.15
C ARG A 152 -3.77 11.98 34.28
N ALA A 153 -5.08 12.08 34.01
CA ALA A 153 -6.06 12.46 35.03
C ALA A 153 -6.15 11.41 36.15
N ALA A 154 -6.14 10.12 35.80
CA ALA A 154 -6.10 9.03 36.78
C ALA A 154 -4.83 9.10 37.64
N ALA A 155 -3.66 9.28 37.03
CA ALA A 155 -2.40 9.42 37.77
C ALA A 155 -2.36 10.66 38.68
N GLN A 156 -2.99 11.78 38.30
CA GLN A 156 -3.13 12.95 39.15
C GLN A 156 -4.07 12.71 40.33
N SER A 157 -5.17 11.98 40.12
CA SER A 157 -6.09 11.58 41.19
C SER A 157 -5.39 10.70 42.22
N ASP A 158 -4.70 9.66 41.76
CA ASP A 158 -3.97 8.73 42.64
C ASP A 158 -2.89 9.46 43.46
N LEU A 159 -2.21 10.45 42.84
CA LEU A 159 -1.22 11.28 43.53
C LEU A 159 -1.87 12.19 44.59
N MET A 160 -3.04 12.77 44.29
CA MET A 160 -3.77 13.61 45.24
C MET A 160 -4.24 12.79 46.45
N ASP A 161 -4.78 11.59 46.21
CA ASP A 161 -5.22 10.68 47.27
C ASP A 161 -4.05 10.26 48.17
N MET A 162 -2.87 10.03 47.59
CA MET A 162 -1.65 9.74 48.34
C MET A 162 -1.21 10.93 49.22
N ILE A 163 -1.20 12.15 48.67
CA ILE A 163 -0.83 13.37 49.41
C ILE A 163 -1.81 13.67 50.56
N LEU A 164 -3.11 13.49 50.33
CA LEU A 164 -4.13 13.67 51.37
C LEU A 164 -4.00 12.63 52.49
N GLY A 165 -3.67 11.38 52.13
CA GLY A 165 -3.37 10.31 53.09
C GLY A 165 -2.16 10.62 53.98
N ASP A 166 -1.09 11.18 53.40
CA ASP A 166 0.13 11.54 54.15
C ASP A 166 -0.04 12.79 55.04
N LEU A 167 -0.97 13.69 54.70
CA LEU A 167 -1.25 14.91 55.47
C LEU A 167 -2.32 14.73 56.56
N ASN A 168 -2.94 13.55 56.66
CA ASN A 168 -4.00 13.23 57.64
C ASN A 168 -5.13 14.29 57.69
N ILE A 169 -5.46 14.86 56.52
CA ILE A 169 -6.57 15.81 56.37
C ILE A 169 -7.81 14.97 56.05
N GLU A 170 -8.62 14.68 57.07
CA GLU A 170 -9.98 14.20 56.86
C GLU A 170 -10.79 15.33 56.21
N VAL A 171 -11.19 15.12 54.96
CA VAL A 171 -12.10 16.02 54.25
C VAL A 171 -13.52 15.70 54.75
N GLU A 172 -14.06 16.53 55.65
CA GLU A 172 -15.50 16.56 56.01
C GLU A 172 -16.40 16.93 54.82
#